data_AF-A0A183B089-F1
#
_entry.id   AF-A0A183B089-F1
#
_cell.length_a   1.000
_cell.length_b   1.000
_cell.length_c   1.000
_cell.angle_alpha   90.00
_cell.angle_beta   90.00
_cell.angle_gamma   90.00
#
_symmetry.space_group_name_H-M   'P 1'
#
loop_
_entity.id
_entity.type
_entity.pdbx_description
1 polymer ?
#
loop_
_entity_poly.entity_id
_entity_poly.type
_entity_poly.pdbx_seq_one_letter_code
_entity_poly.pdbx_strand_id
1 'polypeptide(L)'
;MQRYLDTFGGRLGGWTDQEQATFLRLRTRRGMKKENGKMCNHNPNPMSNDTRELSQSGEDETSVGGNQETVKAPRLDQLTVHVNAEDSDEDRRTERFSFYHEVAESLGTRSPEEVKQHDIWWTRLQELEMAKRKAIQQWKEKRLSVKLPAPDSNRSISTHRPTVPLTPEQLEAQKAALDQWREERRKLAETAAQEKNKAELEMRRANLKQLKKRRDELKECVAQYRGTKQTEQMEQARELAHQKEETRMLQRLRIAQSADRIKERNEHLIQEQIARKQAIQRAQEQRQIRIENALNQVGYVRTIPGTS
;
A
#
# COMPACT_ATOMS: atom_id res chain seq x y z
N MET A 1 10.25 -13.39 23.07
CA MET A 1 8.83 -13.08 22.86
C MET A 1 8.54 -11.61 23.10
N GLN A 2 8.78 -11.07 24.31
CA GLN A 2 8.47 -9.65 24.61
C GLN A 2 9.12 -8.66 23.62
N ARG A 3 10.44 -8.72 23.42
CA ARG A 3 11.15 -7.88 22.44
C ARG A 3 10.61 -7.99 21.00
N TYR A 4 10.06 -9.16 20.62
CA TYR A 4 9.47 -9.36 19.31
C TYR A 4 8.13 -8.63 19.21
N LEU A 5 7.27 -8.72 20.23
CA LEU A 5 6.01 -7.97 20.27
C LEU A 5 6.25 -6.46 20.30
N ASP A 6 7.21 -5.99 21.09
CA ASP A 6 7.51 -4.55 21.21
C ASP A 6 8.02 -3.94 19.89
N THR A 7 8.70 -4.73 19.05
CA THR A 7 9.26 -4.27 17.76
C THR A 7 8.21 -4.19 16.65
N PHE A 8 7.15 -5.02 16.72
CA PHE A 8 6.19 -5.20 15.62
C PHE A 8 4.80 -4.66 15.96
N GLY A 9 4.65 -3.75 16.93
CA GLY A 9 3.33 -3.13 17.22
C GLY A 9 2.42 -3.96 18.12
N GLY A 10 2.99 -4.78 19.01
CA GLY A 10 2.28 -5.46 20.09
C GLY A 10 1.67 -6.80 19.68
N ARG A 11 0.60 -7.19 20.38
CA ARG A 11 -0.02 -8.53 20.26
C ARG A 11 -0.63 -8.81 18.89
N LEU A 12 -0.96 -7.75 18.14
CA LEU A 12 -1.65 -7.83 16.85
C LEU A 12 -0.77 -7.37 15.68
N GLY A 13 0.52 -7.12 15.89
CA GLY A 13 1.39 -6.74 14.76
C GLY A 13 1.13 -5.33 14.21
N GLY A 14 0.50 -4.43 14.99
CA GLY A 14 0.05 -3.12 14.51
C GLY A 14 -1.28 -3.15 13.74
N TRP A 15 -2.00 -4.28 13.76
CA TRP A 15 -3.33 -4.41 13.19
C TRP A 15 -4.40 -4.19 14.25
N THR A 16 -5.58 -3.72 13.82
CA THR A 16 -6.77 -3.65 14.68
C THR A 16 -7.36 -5.04 14.91
N ASP A 17 -8.16 -5.19 15.96
CA ASP A 17 -8.84 -6.47 16.26
C ASP A 17 -9.73 -6.93 15.10
N GLN A 18 -10.42 -6.00 14.43
CA GLN A 18 -11.29 -6.29 13.29
C GLN A 18 -10.51 -6.75 12.06
N GLU A 19 -9.37 -6.11 11.77
CA GLU A 19 -8.46 -6.51 10.68
C GLU A 19 -7.87 -7.90 10.95
N GLN A 20 -7.42 -8.14 12.20
CA GLN A 20 -6.88 -9.43 12.63
C GLN A 20 -7.92 -10.55 12.51
N ALA A 21 -9.14 -10.32 12.97
CA ALA A 21 -10.22 -11.32 12.90
C ALA A 21 -10.55 -11.68 11.45
N THR A 22 -10.55 -10.70 10.55
CA THR A 22 -10.81 -10.90 9.12
C THR A 22 -9.69 -11.66 8.44
N PHE A 23 -8.43 -11.30 8.71
CA PHE A 23 -7.25 -12.04 8.24
C PHE A 23 -7.28 -13.51 8.67
N LEU A 24 -7.53 -13.78 9.96
CA LEU A 24 -7.55 -15.14 10.49
C LEU A 24 -8.69 -15.98 9.92
N ARG A 25 -9.88 -15.39 9.75
CA ARG A 25 -11.04 -16.06 9.14
C ARG A 25 -10.74 -16.49 7.70
N LEU A 26 -10.14 -15.63 6.90
CA LEU A 26 -9.76 -15.95 5.52
C LEU A 26 -8.62 -16.98 5.47
N ARG A 27 -7.63 -16.86 6.35
CA ARG A 27 -6.52 -17.81 6.46
C ARG A 27 -7.00 -19.22 6.85
N THR A 28 -7.92 -19.34 7.81
CA THR A 28 -8.51 -20.63 8.23
C THR A 28 -9.34 -21.25 7.12
N ARG A 29 -10.15 -20.45 6.40
CA ARG A 29 -10.95 -20.91 5.25
C ARG A 29 -10.06 -21.53 4.16
N ARG A 30 -8.85 -21.00 3.97
CA ARG A 30 -7.88 -21.52 3.01
C ARG A 30 -7.17 -22.79 3.50
N GLY A 31 -6.96 -22.93 4.81
CA GLY A 31 -6.49 -24.17 5.43
C GLY A 31 -7.46 -25.35 5.23
N MET A 32 -8.76 -25.10 5.35
CA MET A 32 -9.80 -26.14 5.21
C MET A 32 -10.06 -26.57 3.75
N LYS A 33 -9.74 -25.72 2.77
CA LYS A 33 -9.84 -26.10 1.34
C LYS A 33 -8.83 -27.17 0.92
N LYS A 34 -7.75 -27.40 1.68
CA LYS A 34 -6.75 -28.44 1.36
C LYS A 34 -7.16 -29.85 1.78
N GLU A 35 -8.17 -30.01 2.64
CA GLU A 35 -8.69 -31.32 3.04
C GLU A 35 -9.96 -31.73 2.29
N ASN A 36 -10.71 -30.78 1.71
CA ASN A 36 -11.97 -31.06 1.02
C ASN A 36 -11.85 -31.10 -0.51
N GLY A 37 -10.87 -31.87 -1.01
CA GLY A 37 -10.84 -32.36 -2.39
C GLY A 37 -11.88 -33.46 -2.69
N LYS A 38 -12.85 -33.71 -1.80
CA LYS A 38 -14.03 -34.52 -2.08
C LYS A 38 -15.29 -33.65 -2.04
N MET A 39 -15.90 -33.58 -3.22
CA MET A 39 -17.20 -32.98 -3.52
C MET A 39 -18.23 -33.10 -2.40
N CYS A 40 -18.82 -31.97 -2.03
CA CYS A 40 -20.24 -31.90 -1.68
C CYS A 40 -20.82 -30.63 -2.32
N ASN A 41 -21.50 -30.80 -3.45
CA ASN A 41 -22.50 -29.86 -3.94
C ASN A 41 -23.55 -29.67 -2.85
N HIS A 42 -23.74 -28.46 -2.36
CA HIS A 42 -25.08 -27.92 -2.08
C HIS A 42 -25.03 -26.39 -2.06
N ASN A 43 -25.55 -25.83 -3.15
CA ASN A 43 -26.30 -24.58 -3.13
C ASN A 43 -27.61 -24.85 -2.34
N PRO A 44 -28.11 -23.90 -1.53
CA PRO A 44 -28.95 -22.85 -2.13
C PRO A 44 -28.69 -21.44 -1.55
N ASN A 45 -28.90 -20.47 -2.43
CA ASN A 45 -29.07 -19.05 -2.15
C ASN A 45 -30.61 -18.77 -1.89
N PRO A 46 -31.09 -17.51 -1.85
CA PRO A 46 -31.41 -16.68 -0.68
C PRO A 46 -32.91 -16.30 -0.55
N MET A 47 -33.37 -15.85 0.62
CA MET A 47 -34.55 -14.96 0.81
C MET A 47 -34.49 -14.37 2.22
N SER A 48 -34.27 -13.05 2.39
CA SER A 48 -35.24 -11.92 2.36
C SER A 48 -35.89 -11.65 3.71
N ASN A 49 -35.70 -10.40 4.18
CA ASN A 49 -36.53 -9.53 5.03
C ASN A 49 -36.92 -10.09 6.42
N ASP A 50 -37.00 -9.34 7.53
CA ASP A 50 -37.54 -8.00 7.70
C ASP A 50 -37.14 -7.36 9.05
N THR A 51 -36.95 -6.05 9.03
CA THR A 51 -37.33 -5.01 10.02
C THR A 51 -38.12 -5.44 11.28
N ARG A 52 -37.61 -5.17 12.50
CA ARG A 52 -38.35 -4.44 13.58
C ARG A 52 -37.54 -4.06 14.83
N GLU A 53 -37.65 -2.77 15.12
CA GLU A 53 -37.60 -1.96 16.35
C GLU A 53 -37.42 -2.56 17.78
N LEU A 54 -36.65 -1.77 18.56
CA LEU A 54 -36.83 -1.32 19.96
C LEU A 54 -37.40 -2.28 21.02
N SER A 55 -36.66 -2.44 22.12
CA SER A 55 -37.09 -1.97 23.45
C SER A 55 -35.97 -2.02 24.50
N GLN A 56 -35.96 -0.97 25.32
CA GLN A 56 -35.17 -0.76 26.54
C GLN A 56 -35.78 -1.47 27.75
N SER A 57 -34.94 -1.82 28.74
CA SER A 57 -35.11 -1.71 30.21
C SER A 57 -33.95 -2.52 30.85
N GLY A 58 -33.17 -2.01 31.83
CA GLY A 58 -33.57 -1.78 33.23
C GLY A 58 -33.78 -3.16 33.89
N GLU A 59 -33.10 -3.61 34.93
CA GLU A 59 -32.69 -2.98 36.19
C GLU A 59 -31.65 -3.87 36.92
N ASP A 60 -31.40 -3.46 38.15
CA ASP A 60 -30.26 -3.58 39.06
C ASP A 60 -30.17 -4.85 39.94
N GLU A 61 -29.02 -4.94 40.61
CA GLU A 61 -28.74 -5.44 41.98
C GLU A 61 -28.61 -6.95 42.34
N THR A 62 -27.38 -7.25 42.80
CA THR A 62 -26.96 -8.10 43.94
C THR A 62 -27.21 -9.62 43.95
N SER A 63 -26.12 -10.40 44.13
CA SER A 63 -25.94 -11.27 45.31
C SER A 63 -24.62 -12.07 45.25
N VAL A 64 -24.01 -12.16 46.42
CA VAL A 64 -22.82 -12.93 46.82
C VAL A 64 -23.06 -14.43 46.70
N GLY A 65 -22.00 -15.20 46.39
CA GLY A 65 -21.96 -16.65 46.64
C GLY A 65 -20.92 -17.38 45.81
N GLY A 66 -19.74 -17.65 46.40
CA GLY A 66 -18.72 -18.47 45.77
C GLY A 66 -19.11 -19.94 45.66
N ASN A 67 -18.57 -20.64 44.67
CA ASN A 67 -17.97 -21.96 44.87
C ASN A 67 -17.15 -22.42 43.65
N GLN A 68 -16.17 -23.25 43.97
CA GLN A 68 -15.10 -23.74 43.15
C GLN A 68 -15.54 -24.76 42.10
N GLU A 69 -14.61 -25.05 41.18
CA GLU A 69 -14.43 -26.34 40.51
C GLU A 69 -15.46 -26.75 39.43
N THR A 70 -15.06 -26.64 38.16
CA THR A 70 -14.30 -27.71 37.50
C THR A 70 -13.97 -27.32 36.05
N VAL A 71 -12.71 -27.56 35.71
CA VAL A 71 -12.13 -27.42 34.39
C VAL A 71 -12.70 -28.50 33.47
N LYS A 72 -13.39 -28.10 32.39
CA LYS A 72 -13.47 -28.89 31.15
C LYS A 72 -13.08 -28.01 29.96
N ALA A 73 -11.80 -28.06 29.64
CA ALA A 73 -11.27 -27.53 28.40
C ALA A 73 -11.79 -28.38 27.21
N PRO A 74 -12.33 -27.78 26.13
CA PRO A 74 -12.57 -28.50 24.89
C PRO A 74 -11.22 -28.80 24.23
N ARG A 75 -11.04 -30.08 23.85
CA ARG A 75 -9.90 -30.56 23.06
C ARG A 75 -9.87 -29.85 21.72
N LEU A 76 -8.77 -29.15 21.46
CA LEU A 76 -8.43 -28.65 20.13
C LEU A 76 -7.60 -29.74 19.44
N ASP A 77 -8.16 -30.30 18.38
CA ASP A 77 -7.51 -31.31 17.56
C ASP A 77 -6.17 -30.81 17.00
N GLN A 78 -5.17 -31.69 17.08
CA GLN A 78 -3.82 -31.47 16.58
C GLN A 78 -3.82 -31.59 15.06
N LEU A 79 -3.59 -30.48 14.35
CA LEU A 79 -3.14 -30.52 12.95
C LEU A 79 -1.66 -30.94 12.93
N THR A 80 -1.40 -32.22 12.72
CA THR A 80 -0.09 -32.71 12.27
C THR A 80 0.00 -32.56 10.76
N VAL A 81 0.78 -31.59 10.28
CA VAL A 81 1.10 -31.45 8.85
C VAL A 81 2.21 -32.44 8.50
N HIS A 82 1.83 -33.52 7.82
CA HIS A 82 2.75 -34.41 7.12
C HIS A 82 3.37 -33.66 5.93
N VAL A 83 4.70 -33.66 5.85
CA VAL A 83 5.46 -33.12 4.72
C VAL A 83 5.84 -34.28 3.82
N ASN A 84 5.24 -34.32 2.61
CA ASN A 84 5.63 -35.00 1.37
C ASN A 84 4.55 -34.58 0.34
N ALA A 85 4.77 -34.33 -0.95
CA ALA A 85 5.93 -34.22 -1.81
C ALA A 85 5.51 -33.28 -2.97
N GLU A 86 6.49 -32.66 -3.62
CA GLU A 86 6.49 -32.13 -5.00
C GLU A 86 5.15 -31.60 -5.56
N ASP A 87 4.89 -30.33 -5.33
CA ASP A 87 3.77 -29.59 -5.92
C ASP A 87 4.33 -28.24 -6.38
N SER A 88 4.21 -27.95 -7.68
CA SER A 88 4.90 -26.88 -8.42
C SER A 88 4.99 -25.57 -7.62
N ASP A 89 6.21 -25.08 -7.40
CA ASP A 89 6.49 -23.84 -6.67
C ASP A 89 5.79 -22.60 -7.29
N GLU A 90 5.41 -22.67 -8.56
CA GLU A 90 4.61 -21.67 -9.29
C GLU A 90 3.16 -21.61 -8.80
N ASP A 91 2.47 -22.75 -8.65
CA ASP A 91 1.07 -22.78 -8.20
C ASP A 91 0.93 -22.28 -6.76
N ARG A 92 1.89 -22.66 -5.89
CA ARG A 92 1.93 -22.16 -4.51
C ARG A 92 2.16 -20.66 -4.42
N ARG A 93 2.92 -20.06 -5.34
CA ARG A 93 3.14 -18.61 -5.40
C ARG A 93 1.90 -17.88 -5.90
N THR A 94 1.27 -18.39 -6.95
CA THR A 94 0.07 -17.80 -7.54
C THR A 94 -1.12 -17.83 -6.59
N GLU A 95 -1.34 -18.96 -5.91
CA GLU A 95 -2.39 -19.04 -4.89
C GLU A 95 -2.09 -18.14 -3.68
N ARG A 96 -0.83 -18.01 -3.26
CA ARG A 96 -0.44 -17.11 -2.17
C ARG A 96 -0.64 -15.65 -2.56
N PHE A 97 -0.31 -15.29 -3.78
CA PHE A 97 -0.55 -13.96 -4.33
C PHE A 97 -2.04 -13.63 -4.36
N SER A 98 -2.87 -14.58 -4.81
CA SER A 98 -4.35 -14.45 -4.80
C SER A 98 -4.92 -14.23 -3.39
N PHE A 99 -4.41 -14.92 -2.37
CA PHE A 99 -4.86 -14.73 -0.98
C PHE A 99 -4.56 -13.35 -0.41
N TYR A 100 -3.37 -12.80 -0.67
CA TYR A 100 -3.02 -11.47 -0.15
C TYR A 100 -3.89 -10.38 -0.78
N HIS A 101 -4.25 -10.55 -2.06
CA HIS A 101 -5.21 -9.69 -2.74
C HIS A 101 -6.62 -9.84 -2.16
N GLU A 102 -7.13 -11.06 -1.97
CA GLU A 102 -8.46 -11.32 -1.38
C GLU A 102 -8.60 -10.68 0.01
N VAL A 103 -7.56 -10.81 0.85
CA VAL A 103 -7.56 -10.21 2.19
C VAL A 103 -7.46 -8.69 2.12
N ALA A 104 -6.60 -8.13 1.27
CA ALA A 104 -6.46 -6.69 1.10
C ALA A 104 -7.78 -6.04 0.63
N GLU A 105 -8.45 -6.66 -0.35
CA GLU A 105 -9.76 -6.23 -0.84
C GLU A 105 -10.83 -6.33 0.26
N SER A 106 -10.83 -7.40 1.05
CA SER A 106 -11.80 -7.59 2.15
C SER A 106 -11.61 -6.59 3.30
N LEU A 107 -10.38 -6.10 3.49
CA LEU A 107 -10.05 -5.15 4.55
C LEU A 107 -10.24 -3.69 4.09
N GLY A 108 -9.93 -3.37 2.84
CA GLY A 108 -9.99 -2.01 2.28
C GLY A 108 -9.00 -0.99 2.88
N THR A 109 -8.35 -1.34 4.00
CA THR A 109 -7.40 -0.47 4.73
C THR A 109 -5.94 -0.87 4.55
N ARG A 110 -5.66 -2.05 3.98
CA ARG A 110 -4.31 -2.63 3.87
C ARG A 110 -3.99 -3.06 2.45
N SER A 111 -2.75 -2.85 2.04
CA SER A 111 -2.23 -3.32 0.76
C SER A 111 -1.86 -4.81 0.81
N PRO A 112 -1.86 -5.53 -0.33
CA PRO A 112 -1.47 -6.94 -0.38
C PRO A 112 -0.06 -7.21 0.18
N GLU A 113 0.88 -6.27 0.01
CA GLU A 113 2.23 -6.40 0.56
C GLU A 113 2.25 -6.27 2.10
N GLU A 114 1.41 -5.40 2.67
CA GLU A 114 1.23 -5.33 4.13
C GLU A 114 0.59 -6.59 4.70
N VAL A 115 -0.40 -7.16 3.99
CA VAL A 115 -0.99 -8.46 4.37
C VAL A 115 0.07 -9.56 4.38
N LYS A 116 0.95 -9.58 3.37
CA LYS A 116 2.04 -10.56 3.28
C LYS A 116 3.06 -10.40 4.42
N GLN A 117 3.42 -9.17 4.78
CA GLN A 117 4.29 -8.92 5.95
C GLN A 117 3.63 -9.40 7.25
N HIS A 118 2.33 -9.17 7.37
CA HIS A 118 1.55 -9.66 8.51
C HIS A 118 1.47 -11.19 8.55
N ASP A 119 1.37 -11.85 7.40
CA ASP A 119 1.40 -13.31 7.28
C ASP A 119 2.71 -13.92 7.79
N ILE A 120 3.84 -13.27 7.45
CA ILE A 120 5.18 -13.63 7.93
C ILE A 120 5.26 -13.42 9.45
N TRP A 121 4.79 -12.27 9.94
CA TRP A 121 4.75 -11.98 11.37
C TRP A 121 3.93 -13.01 12.14
N TRP A 122 2.72 -13.31 11.67
CA TRP A 122 1.82 -14.27 12.31
C TRP A 122 2.43 -15.66 12.38
N THR A 123 3.05 -16.12 11.28
CA THR A 123 3.74 -17.41 11.24
C THR A 123 4.88 -17.46 12.25
N ARG A 124 5.69 -16.40 12.32
CA ARG A 124 6.78 -16.31 13.29
C ARG A 124 6.30 -16.22 14.74
N LEU A 125 5.17 -15.55 14.99
CA LEU A 125 4.54 -15.51 16.30
C LEU A 125 4.11 -16.93 16.73
N GLN A 126 3.49 -17.70 15.85
CA GLN A 126 3.07 -19.09 16.12
C GLN A 126 4.28 -19.99 16.44
N GLU A 127 5.38 -19.85 15.70
CA GLU A 127 6.62 -20.59 16.00
C GLU A 127 7.14 -20.28 17.41
N LEU A 128 7.14 -19.01 17.80
CA LEU A 128 7.58 -18.58 19.13
C LEU A 128 6.64 -19.08 20.24
N GLU A 129 5.33 -19.10 19.99
CA GLU A 129 4.35 -19.66 20.92
C GLU A 129 4.54 -21.17 21.10
N MET A 130 4.76 -21.91 20.01
CA MET A 130 5.06 -23.34 20.07
C MET A 130 6.38 -23.61 20.81
N ALA A 131 7.43 -22.85 20.52
CA ALA A 131 8.71 -22.96 21.22
C ALA A 131 8.55 -22.68 22.73
N LYS A 132 7.76 -21.67 23.11
CA LYS A 132 7.42 -21.38 24.50
C LYS A 132 6.68 -22.56 25.15
N ARG A 133 5.67 -23.13 24.49
CA ARG A 133 4.93 -24.30 25.00
C ARG A 133 5.86 -25.50 25.21
N LYS A 134 6.73 -25.80 24.24
CA LYS A 134 7.75 -26.85 24.33
C LYS A 134 8.71 -26.64 25.49
N ALA A 135 9.22 -25.41 25.67
CA ALA A 135 10.11 -25.08 26.78
C ALA A 135 9.43 -25.27 28.14
N ILE A 136 8.16 -24.85 28.27
CA ILE A 136 7.36 -25.08 29.49
C ILE A 136 7.16 -26.57 29.74
N GLN A 137 6.87 -27.35 28.70
CA GLN A 137 6.70 -28.79 28.81
C GLN A 137 8.00 -29.48 29.24
N GLN A 138 9.13 -29.15 28.61
CA GLN A 138 10.45 -29.65 29.01
C GLN A 138 10.79 -29.26 30.46
N TRP A 139 10.44 -28.05 30.89
CA TRP A 139 10.63 -27.64 32.28
C TRP A 139 9.76 -28.45 33.25
N LYS A 140 8.48 -28.70 32.89
CA LYS A 140 7.58 -29.56 33.68
C LYS A 140 8.12 -30.99 33.78
N GLU A 141 8.55 -31.57 32.67
CA GLU A 141 9.13 -32.92 32.60
C GLU A 141 10.40 -33.02 33.44
N LYS A 142 11.33 -32.05 33.32
CA LYS A 142 12.54 -31.99 34.15
C LYS A 142 12.24 -31.81 35.64
N ARG A 143 11.20 -31.05 35.98
CA ARG A 143 10.77 -30.87 37.38
C ARG A 143 10.15 -32.14 37.96
N LEU A 144 9.44 -32.91 37.14
CA LEU A 144 8.87 -34.20 37.52
C LEU A 144 9.93 -35.30 37.59
N SER A 145 10.96 -35.27 36.72
CA SER A 145 12.08 -36.21 36.77
C SER A 145 13.08 -35.94 37.91
N VAL A 146 12.96 -34.81 38.61
CA VAL A 146 13.76 -34.45 39.80
C VAL A 146 13.05 -34.83 41.12
N LYS A 147 11.81 -35.37 41.07
CA LYS A 147 11.27 -36.12 42.22
C LYS A 147 11.95 -37.50 42.26
N LEU A 148 12.83 -37.64 43.24
CA LEU A 148 13.71 -38.76 43.55
C LEU A 148 13.13 -40.18 43.35
N PRO A 149 13.99 -41.17 43.04
CA PRO A 149 13.73 -42.56 43.41
C PRO A 149 13.62 -42.66 44.94
N ALA A 150 12.61 -43.41 45.40
CA ALA A 150 12.40 -43.71 46.80
C ALA A 150 13.66 -44.37 47.43
N PRO A 151 14.00 -44.04 48.69
CA PRO A 151 15.11 -44.67 49.39
C PRO A 151 14.63 -46.01 49.94
N ASP A 152 14.87 -47.09 49.19
CA ASP A 152 14.91 -48.41 49.80
C ASP A 152 16.27 -48.61 50.47
N SER A 153 16.19 -48.69 51.79
CA SER A 153 16.86 -49.69 52.62
C SER A 153 18.38 -49.85 52.52
N ASN A 154 19.02 -49.60 53.68
CA ASN A 154 20.28 -50.19 54.12
C ASN A 154 21.58 -49.80 53.40
N ARG A 155 22.26 -48.78 53.94
CA ARG A 155 23.64 -48.98 54.43
C ARG A 155 24.09 -47.87 55.36
N SER A 156 24.17 -48.20 56.64
CA SER A 156 25.06 -47.56 57.60
C SER A 156 26.51 -47.72 57.11
N ILE A 157 27.09 -46.68 56.53
CA ILE A 157 28.54 -46.50 56.50
C ILE A 157 28.81 -45.02 56.81
N SER A 158 28.98 -44.76 58.10
CA SER A 158 29.68 -43.58 58.60
C SER A 158 31.13 -43.66 58.12
N THR A 159 31.44 -43.04 56.99
CA THR A 159 32.82 -42.70 56.64
C THR A 159 33.15 -41.40 57.34
N HIS A 160 33.70 -41.53 58.54
CA HIS A 160 34.40 -40.44 59.23
C HIS A 160 35.49 -39.91 58.31
N ARG A 161 35.23 -38.74 57.71
CA ARG A 161 36.25 -37.94 57.03
C ARG A 161 37.25 -37.51 58.11
N PRO A 162 38.55 -37.84 58.02
CA PRO A 162 39.53 -37.34 58.96
C PRO A 162 39.60 -35.83 58.74
N THR A 163 38.96 -35.09 59.63
CA THR A 163 39.03 -33.64 59.64
C THR A 163 40.34 -33.32 60.32
N VAL A 164 41.43 -33.24 59.54
CA VAL A 164 42.69 -32.66 60.01
C VAL A 164 42.36 -31.24 60.47
N PRO A 165 42.55 -30.90 61.76
CA PRO A 165 42.31 -29.53 62.20
C PRO A 165 43.34 -28.65 61.50
N LEU A 166 42.88 -27.81 60.55
CA LEU A 166 43.73 -26.80 59.92
C LEU A 166 44.31 -25.91 61.02
N THR A 167 45.60 -25.63 60.93
CA THR A 167 46.23 -24.67 61.84
C THR A 167 45.62 -23.28 61.62
N PRO A 168 45.60 -22.39 62.64
CA PRO A 168 45.04 -21.05 62.52
C PRO A 168 45.59 -20.27 61.31
N GLU A 169 46.89 -20.42 61.02
CA GLU A 169 47.57 -19.81 59.88
C GLU A 169 47.06 -20.35 58.52
N GLN A 170 46.78 -21.65 58.41
CA GLN A 170 46.22 -22.23 57.18
C GLN A 170 44.80 -21.74 56.91
N LEU A 171 44.02 -21.50 57.97
CA LEU A 171 42.65 -21.00 57.88
C LEU A 171 42.64 -19.51 57.48
N GLU A 172 43.58 -18.72 58.00
CA GLU A 172 43.79 -17.33 57.59
C GLU A 172 44.25 -17.23 56.12
N ALA A 173 45.22 -18.05 55.70
CA ALA A 173 45.67 -18.11 54.31
C ALA A 173 44.53 -18.52 53.35
N GLN A 174 43.66 -19.45 53.75
CA GLN A 174 42.51 -19.87 52.95
C GLN A 174 41.46 -18.76 52.82
N LYS A 175 41.23 -17.98 53.89
CA LYS A 175 40.35 -16.79 53.84
C LYS A 175 40.92 -15.72 52.92
N ALA A 176 42.21 -15.41 53.03
CA ALA A 176 42.88 -14.45 52.16
C ALA A 176 42.83 -14.86 50.67
N ALA A 177 43.03 -16.14 50.36
CA ALA A 177 42.92 -16.66 48.99
C ALA A 177 41.48 -16.55 48.44
N LEU A 178 40.46 -16.81 49.25
CA LEU A 178 39.06 -16.62 48.86
C LEU A 178 38.72 -15.15 48.61
N ASP A 179 39.26 -14.23 49.41
CA ASP A 179 39.01 -12.80 49.24
C ASP A 179 39.73 -12.23 48.01
N GLN A 180 40.96 -12.69 47.73
CA GLN A 180 41.65 -12.39 46.48
C GLN A 180 40.85 -12.90 45.27
N TRP A 181 40.38 -14.15 45.31
CA TRP A 181 39.55 -14.72 44.24
C TRP A 181 38.25 -13.93 44.02
N ARG A 182 37.58 -13.49 45.10
CA ARG A 182 36.39 -12.63 45.02
C ARG A 182 36.71 -11.27 44.41
N GLU A 183 37.85 -10.69 44.72
CA GLU A 183 38.27 -9.40 44.18
C GLU A 183 38.64 -9.50 42.69
N GLU A 184 39.37 -10.53 42.28
CA GLU A 184 39.66 -10.82 40.88
C GLU A 184 38.38 -11.04 40.07
N ARG A 185 37.43 -11.80 40.63
CA ARG A 185 36.09 -12.00 40.02
C ARG A 185 35.33 -10.68 39.85
N ARG A 186 35.40 -9.78 40.84
CA ARG A 186 34.77 -8.45 40.75
C ARG A 186 35.42 -7.60 39.68
N LYS A 187 36.75 -7.52 39.64
CA LYS A 187 37.50 -6.77 38.62
C LYS A 187 37.18 -7.28 37.21
N LEU A 188 37.16 -8.60 37.01
CA LEU A 188 36.80 -9.20 35.72
C LEU A 188 35.34 -8.92 35.33
N ALA A 189 34.41 -8.94 36.29
CA ALA A 189 33.01 -8.62 36.03
C ALA A 189 32.82 -7.14 35.68
N GLU A 190 33.56 -6.24 36.34
CA GLU A 190 33.55 -4.80 36.06
C GLU A 190 34.10 -4.49 34.67
N THR A 191 35.23 -5.07 34.27
CA THR A 191 35.77 -4.88 32.92
C THR A 191 34.83 -5.43 31.85
N ALA A 192 34.29 -6.64 32.05
CA ALA A 192 33.30 -7.22 31.13
C ALA A 192 32.03 -6.36 31.01
N ALA A 193 31.57 -5.76 32.11
CA ALA A 193 30.43 -4.84 32.10
C ALA A 193 30.75 -3.53 31.36
N GLN A 194 31.95 -2.97 31.54
CA GLN A 194 32.40 -1.77 30.83
C GLN A 194 32.52 -2.02 29.33
N GLU A 195 33.10 -3.14 28.90
CA GLU A 195 33.21 -3.52 27.50
C GLU A 195 31.83 -3.72 26.86
N LYS A 196 30.91 -4.39 27.57
CA LYS A 196 29.53 -4.57 27.10
C LYS A 196 28.82 -3.23 26.91
N ASN A 197 28.95 -2.31 27.88
CA ASN A 197 28.36 -0.97 27.78
C ASN A 197 28.95 -0.17 26.61
N LYS A 198 30.27 -0.28 26.39
CA LYS A 198 30.96 0.36 25.26
C LYS A 198 30.45 -0.18 23.92
N ALA A 199 30.34 -1.50 23.79
CA ALA A 199 29.80 -2.16 22.59
C ALA A 199 28.34 -1.78 22.34
N GLU A 200 27.51 -1.70 23.39
CA GLU A 200 26.12 -1.28 23.26
C GLU A 200 25.98 0.18 22.79
N LEU A 201 26.78 1.09 23.35
CA LEU A 201 26.80 2.49 22.92
C LEU A 201 27.25 2.65 21.47
N GLU A 202 28.25 1.88 21.06
CA GLU A 202 28.73 1.88 19.67
C GLU A 202 27.65 1.38 18.70
N MET A 203 26.98 0.28 19.05
CA MET A 203 25.85 -0.25 18.29
C MET A 203 24.70 0.76 18.18
N ARG A 204 24.35 1.45 19.28
CA ARG A 204 23.33 2.51 19.25
C ARG A 204 23.73 3.66 18.34
N ARG A 205 25.00 4.10 18.39
CA ARG A 205 25.52 5.16 17.50
C ARG A 205 25.48 4.73 16.03
N ALA A 206 25.86 3.49 15.72
CA ALA A 206 25.79 2.96 14.37
C ALA A 206 24.35 2.91 13.84
N ASN A 207 23.41 2.44 14.66
CA ASN A 207 21.99 2.38 14.29
C ASN A 207 21.42 3.79 14.03
N LEU A 208 21.72 4.77 14.88
CA LEU A 208 21.29 6.16 14.66
C LEU A 208 21.85 6.76 13.35
N LYS A 209 23.12 6.47 13.03
CA LYS A 209 23.72 6.88 11.75
C LYS A 209 23.00 6.25 10.56
N GLN A 210 22.66 4.96 10.65
CA GLN A 210 21.95 4.25 9.59
C GLN A 210 20.52 4.78 9.40
N LEU A 211 19.79 5.04 10.50
CA LEU A 211 18.45 5.63 10.45
C LEU A 211 18.48 7.03 9.86
N LYS A 212 19.47 7.86 10.24
CA LYS A 212 19.65 9.19 9.65
C LYS A 212 19.89 9.10 8.15
N LYS A 213 20.78 8.20 7.70
CA LYS A 213 21.05 7.95 6.28
C LYS A 213 19.78 7.56 5.52
N ARG A 214 19.02 6.56 5.99
CA ARG A 214 17.76 6.14 5.37
C ARG A 214 16.72 7.26 5.28
N ARG A 215 16.62 8.07 6.34
CA ARG A 215 15.71 9.22 6.35
C ARG A 215 16.12 10.26 5.31
N ASP A 216 17.41 10.53 5.17
CA ASP A 216 17.93 11.51 4.24
C ASP A 216 17.78 11.00 2.78
N GLU A 217 18.02 9.71 2.53
CA GLU A 217 17.71 9.03 1.24
C GLU A 217 16.22 9.13 0.87
N LEU A 218 15.32 8.85 1.82
CA LEU A 218 13.88 8.98 1.58
C LEU A 218 13.46 10.43 1.27
N LYS A 219 14.05 11.40 1.96
CA LYS A 219 13.81 12.82 1.68
C LYS A 219 14.27 13.18 0.27
N GLU A 220 15.42 12.67 -0.16
CA GLU A 220 15.94 12.88 -1.51
C GLU A 220 15.02 12.26 -2.56
N CYS A 221 14.58 11.01 -2.38
CA CYS A 221 13.62 10.36 -3.29
C CYS A 221 12.30 11.14 -3.39
N VAL A 222 11.76 11.62 -2.27
CA VAL A 222 10.53 12.44 -2.27
C VAL A 222 10.76 13.78 -2.98
N ALA A 223 11.91 14.42 -2.78
CA ALA A 223 12.25 15.66 -3.47
C ALA A 223 12.38 15.45 -4.99
N GLN A 224 13.05 14.38 -5.42
CA GLN A 224 13.18 14.00 -6.82
C GLN A 224 11.81 13.74 -7.45
N TYR A 225 10.95 12.94 -6.80
CA TYR A 225 9.59 12.68 -7.27
C TYR A 225 8.75 13.95 -7.40
N ARG A 226 8.84 14.86 -6.42
CA ARG A 226 8.15 16.15 -6.50
C ARG A 226 8.67 17.00 -7.65
N GLY A 227 9.99 17.02 -7.86
CA GLY A 227 10.62 17.71 -8.99
C GLY A 227 10.14 17.18 -10.33
N THR A 228 10.18 15.86 -10.54
CA THR A 228 9.73 15.23 -11.79
C THR A 228 8.23 15.42 -12.02
N LYS A 229 7.41 15.36 -10.97
CA LYS A 229 5.97 15.60 -11.10
C LYS A 229 5.65 17.05 -11.48
N GLN A 230 6.40 18.02 -10.94
CA GLN A 230 6.25 19.42 -11.33
C GLN A 230 6.69 19.67 -12.78
N THR A 231 7.79 19.07 -13.23
CA THR A 231 8.22 19.22 -14.63
C THR A 231 7.23 18.61 -15.59
N GLU A 232 6.70 17.42 -15.29
CA GLU A 232 5.67 16.76 -16.09
C GLU A 232 4.40 17.62 -16.21
N GLN A 233 3.95 18.22 -15.10
CA GLN A 233 2.80 19.14 -15.11
C GLN A 233 3.07 20.39 -15.96
N MET A 234 4.28 20.96 -15.89
CA MET A 234 4.66 22.10 -16.71
C MET A 234 4.72 21.75 -18.20
N GLU A 235 5.23 20.57 -18.55
CA GLU A 235 5.28 20.07 -19.93
C GLU A 235 3.88 19.87 -20.48
N GLN A 236 2.98 19.21 -19.74
CA GLN A 236 1.58 19.07 -20.12
C GLN A 236 0.90 20.43 -20.32
N ALA A 237 1.16 21.40 -19.45
CA ALA A 237 0.62 22.75 -19.60
C ALA A 237 1.15 23.45 -20.87
N ARG A 238 2.43 23.26 -21.22
CA ARG A 238 3.03 23.80 -22.45
C ARG A 238 2.44 23.16 -23.70
N GLU A 239 2.26 21.85 -23.70
CA GLU A 239 1.64 21.13 -24.83
C GLU A 239 0.20 21.59 -25.07
N LEU A 240 -0.59 21.71 -24.01
CA LEU A 240 -1.96 22.23 -24.11
C LEU A 240 -1.99 23.68 -24.62
N ALA A 241 -1.06 24.52 -24.17
CA ALA A 241 -0.93 25.89 -24.67
C ALA A 241 -0.57 25.92 -26.16
N HIS A 242 0.34 25.04 -26.59
CA HIS A 242 0.74 24.90 -28.01
C HIS A 242 -0.45 24.48 -28.88
N GLN A 243 -1.17 23.41 -28.49
CA GLN A 243 -2.36 22.95 -29.21
C GLN A 243 -3.44 24.04 -29.31
N LYS A 244 -3.64 24.80 -28.24
CA LYS A 244 -4.57 25.94 -28.24
C LYS A 244 -4.15 27.04 -29.20
N GLU A 245 -2.85 27.29 -29.36
CA GLU A 245 -2.36 28.29 -30.30
C GLU A 245 -2.45 27.80 -31.75
N GLU A 246 -2.14 26.53 -32.02
CA GLU A 246 -2.34 25.92 -33.34
C GLU A 246 -3.80 25.99 -33.81
N THR A 247 -4.74 25.63 -32.92
CA THR A 247 -6.18 25.71 -33.23
C THR A 247 -6.64 27.14 -33.48
N ARG A 248 -6.14 28.12 -32.71
CA ARG A 248 -6.38 29.55 -32.97
C ARG A 248 -5.84 29.99 -34.32
N MET A 249 -4.64 29.57 -34.69
CA MET A 249 -4.02 29.89 -35.97
C MET A 249 -4.81 29.31 -37.14
N LEU A 250 -5.25 28.04 -37.04
CA LEU A 250 -6.12 27.41 -38.04
C LEU A 250 -7.46 28.13 -38.18
N GLN A 251 -8.07 28.55 -37.06
CA GLN A 251 -9.31 29.31 -37.09
C GLN A 251 -9.12 30.67 -37.76
N ARG A 252 -8.03 31.39 -37.44
CA ARG A 252 -7.67 32.64 -38.10
C ARG A 252 -7.50 32.46 -39.61
N LEU A 253 -6.83 31.39 -40.04
CA LEU A 253 -6.65 31.08 -41.45
C LEU A 253 -7.99 30.87 -42.15
N ARG A 254 -8.91 30.10 -41.55
CA ARG A 254 -10.25 29.89 -42.12
C ARG A 254 -11.05 31.19 -42.24
N ILE A 255 -10.97 32.05 -41.23
CA ILE A 255 -11.61 33.36 -41.25
C ILE A 255 -11.01 34.22 -42.36
N ALA A 256 -9.68 34.29 -42.46
CA ALA A 256 -8.99 35.04 -43.52
C ALA A 256 -9.42 34.57 -44.92
N GLN A 257 -9.37 33.26 -45.18
CA GLN A 257 -9.83 32.68 -46.45
C GLN A 257 -11.29 33.02 -46.75
N SER A 258 -12.17 33.00 -45.74
CA SER A 258 -13.58 33.39 -45.93
C SER A 258 -13.73 34.87 -46.24
N ALA A 259 -12.94 35.72 -45.60
CA ALA A 259 -12.93 37.16 -45.84
C ALA A 259 -12.43 37.48 -47.25
N ASP A 260 -11.40 36.78 -47.72
CA ASP A 260 -10.86 36.96 -49.08
C ASP A 260 -11.88 36.54 -50.15
N ARG A 261 -12.57 35.40 -49.97
CA ARG A 261 -13.69 35.02 -50.88
C ARG A 261 -14.81 36.06 -50.92
N ILE A 262 -15.13 36.68 -49.78
CA ILE A 262 -16.14 37.74 -49.72
C ILE A 262 -15.65 38.99 -50.46
N LYS A 263 -14.37 39.36 -50.29
CA LYS A 263 -13.76 40.48 -51.02
C LYS A 263 -13.80 40.25 -52.52
N GLU A 264 -13.36 39.08 -53.00
CA GLU A 264 -13.39 38.70 -54.42
C GLU A 264 -14.81 38.78 -54.98
N ARG A 265 -15.80 38.23 -54.25
CA ARG A 265 -17.21 38.32 -54.65
C ARG A 265 -17.69 39.77 -54.74
N ASN A 266 -17.33 40.60 -53.77
CA ASN A 266 -17.72 42.01 -53.75
C ASN A 266 -17.07 42.78 -54.90
N GLU A 267 -15.79 42.54 -55.19
CA GLU A 267 -15.09 43.12 -56.34
C GLU A 267 -15.75 42.70 -57.66
N HIS A 268 -16.09 41.43 -57.82
CA HIS A 268 -16.83 40.95 -58.99
C HIS A 268 -18.18 41.66 -59.14
N LEU A 269 -18.96 41.80 -58.06
CA LEU A 269 -20.23 42.50 -58.10
C LEU A 269 -20.08 43.99 -58.46
N ILE A 270 -19.03 44.65 -57.97
CA ILE A 270 -18.70 46.03 -58.33
C ILE A 270 -18.37 46.13 -59.82
N GLN A 271 -17.52 45.24 -60.33
CA GLN A 271 -17.17 45.19 -61.76
C GLN A 271 -18.41 44.96 -62.64
N GLU A 272 -19.29 44.04 -62.22
CA GLU A 272 -20.53 43.76 -62.94
C GLU A 272 -21.46 44.98 -62.96
N GLN A 273 -21.60 45.70 -61.85
CA GLN A 273 -22.37 46.95 -61.80
C GLN A 273 -21.78 48.02 -62.71
N ILE A 274 -20.46 48.18 -62.75
CA ILE A 274 -19.77 49.11 -63.64
C ILE A 274 -20.05 48.73 -65.11
N ALA A 275 -19.89 47.45 -65.46
CA ALA A 275 -20.14 46.95 -66.81
C ALA A 275 -21.59 47.17 -67.25
N ARG A 276 -22.56 46.91 -66.37
CA ARG A 276 -23.99 47.18 -66.63
C ARG A 276 -24.25 48.67 -66.88
N LYS A 277 -23.71 49.56 -66.06
CA LYS A 277 -23.84 51.02 -66.24
C LYS A 277 -23.26 51.47 -67.58
N GLN A 278 -22.06 51.00 -67.93
CA GLN A 278 -21.42 51.30 -69.21
C GLN A 278 -22.22 50.77 -70.41
N ALA A 279 -22.78 49.55 -70.32
CA ALA A 279 -23.61 48.98 -71.38
C ALA A 279 -24.88 49.80 -71.62
N ILE A 280 -25.56 50.24 -70.54
CA ILE A 280 -26.72 51.14 -70.63
C ILE A 280 -26.33 52.46 -71.30
N GLN A 281 -25.22 53.06 -70.88
CA GLN A 281 -24.73 54.31 -71.46
C GLN A 281 -24.45 54.17 -72.97
N ARG A 282 -23.71 53.13 -73.38
CA ARG A 282 -23.46 52.86 -74.81
C ARG A 282 -24.74 52.64 -75.61
N ALA A 283 -25.72 51.94 -75.03
CA ALA A 283 -27.02 51.73 -75.68
C ALA A 283 -27.80 53.05 -75.85
N GLN A 284 -27.70 53.97 -74.87
CA GLN A 284 -28.29 55.31 -74.97
C GLN A 284 -27.59 56.17 -76.04
N GLU A 285 -26.26 56.18 -76.07
CA GLU A 285 -25.47 56.87 -77.09
C GLU A 285 -25.81 56.35 -78.49
N GLN A 286 -25.86 55.03 -78.68
CA GLN A 286 -26.30 54.42 -79.95
C GLN A 286 -27.73 54.82 -80.33
N ARG A 287 -28.64 54.91 -79.36
CA ARG A 287 -30.02 55.36 -79.61
C ARG A 287 -30.04 56.83 -80.04
N GLN A 288 -29.26 57.69 -79.40
CA GLN A 288 -29.14 59.11 -79.77
C GLN A 288 -28.60 59.26 -81.19
N ILE A 289 -27.52 58.55 -81.53
CA ILE A 289 -26.96 58.53 -82.89
C ILE A 289 -28.01 58.10 -83.92
N ARG A 290 -28.81 57.07 -83.64
CA ARG A 290 -29.91 56.65 -84.53
C ARG A 290 -30.97 57.75 -84.70
N ILE A 291 -31.32 58.44 -83.63
CA ILE A 291 -32.28 59.56 -83.67
C ILE A 291 -31.70 60.72 -84.50
N GLU A 292 -30.45 61.12 -84.26
CA GLU A 292 -29.78 62.17 -85.02
C GLU A 292 -29.67 61.84 -86.52
N ASN A 293 -29.27 60.61 -86.86
CA ASN A 293 -29.21 60.15 -88.25
C ASN A 293 -30.59 60.19 -88.92
N ALA A 294 -31.66 59.78 -88.21
CA ALA A 294 -33.02 59.85 -88.74
C ALA A 294 -33.47 61.31 -88.96
N LEU A 295 -33.17 62.22 -88.03
CA LEU A 295 -33.47 63.65 -88.17
C LEU A 295 -32.72 64.29 -89.34
N ASN A 296 -31.43 63.95 -89.52
CA ASN A 296 -30.62 64.45 -90.63
C ASN A 296 -31.14 63.96 -92.00
N GLN A 297 -31.64 62.72 -92.08
CA GLN A 297 -32.28 62.20 -93.30
C GLN A 297 -33.58 62.94 -93.64
N VAL A 298 -34.38 63.33 -92.63
CA VAL A 298 -35.60 64.12 -92.84
C VAL A 298 -35.27 65.58 -93.22
N GLY A 299 -34.15 66.13 -92.75
CA GLY A 299 -33.66 67.46 -93.13
C GLY A 299 -33.23 67.58 -94.60
N TYR A 300 -32.66 66.53 -95.19
CA TYR A 300 -32.23 66.50 -96.60
C TYR A 300 -33.40 66.49 -97.61
N VAL A 301 -34.62 66.16 -97.18
CA VAL A 301 -35.82 66.16 -98.05
C VAL A 301 -36.46 67.56 -98.13
N ARG A 302 -35.93 68.58 -97.43
CA ARG A 302 -36.49 69.94 -97.39
C ARG A 302 -35.72 71.02 -98.15
N THR A 303 -34.67 70.68 -98.90
CA THR A 303 -34.16 71.58 -99.96
C THR A 303 -34.95 71.30 -101.23
N ILE A 304 -36.16 71.86 -101.32
CA ILE A 304 -36.80 72.08 -102.61
C ILE A 304 -35.93 73.11 -103.33
N PRO A 305 -35.33 72.81 -104.49
CA PRO A 305 -34.78 73.85 -105.34
C PRO A 305 -35.95 74.74 -105.77
N GLY A 306 -36.00 75.95 -105.23
CA GLY A 306 -36.90 77.00 -105.72
C GLY A 306 -36.59 77.23 -107.20
N THR A 307 -37.52 76.79 -108.05
CA THR A 307 -37.59 77.14 -109.45
C THR A 307 -38.09 78.57 -109.59
N SER A 308 -37.34 79.34 -110.39
CA SER A 308 -37.69 80.59 -111.09
C SER A 308 -37.69 81.90 -110.30
#